data_AF-A0A172UWH6-F1
#
_entry.id   AF-A0A172UWH6-F1
#
_cell.length_a   1.000
_cell.length_b   1.000
_cell.length_c   1.000
_cell.angle_alpha   90.00
_cell.angle_beta   90.00
_cell.angle_gamma   90.00
#
_symmetry.space_group_name_H-M   'P 1'
#
loop_
_entity.id
_entity.type
_entity.pdbx_description
1 polymer ?
#
loop_
_entity_poly.entity_id
_entity_poly.type
_entity_poly.pdbx_seq_one_letter_code
_entity_poly.pdbx_strand_id
1 'polypeptide(L)'
;MDAANALLAKGNSFLTRLMYRGVRGELIQQPWFQSIRQQSADPFVYITFGIGVLLVLIMGMLPGLVGIVITLGIWAGLAYLYFAIGTKKAHQFIAYGIGGGGAAIAALSALLTVATLIDLAGLRLAGTAVTLLIVLVLTVLVGAALAYVGVQVHRAIKRMSGQ
;
A
#
# COMPACT_ATOMS: atom_id res chain seq x y z
N MET A 1 0.17 -23.50 26.10
CA MET A 1 -0.94 -23.51 25.11
C MET A 1 -1.11 -22.16 24.41
N ASP A 2 -0.51 -21.07 24.90
CA ASP A 2 -0.60 -19.73 24.30
C ASP A 2 0.17 -19.53 23.00
N ALA A 3 1.27 -20.26 22.78
CA ALA A 3 2.05 -20.15 21.54
C ALA A 3 1.31 -20.74 20.31
N ALA A 4 0.54 -21.82 20.49
CA ALA A 4 -0.28 -22.42 19.44
C ALA A 4 -1.49 -21.53 19.11
N ASN A 5 -2.12 -20.92 20.12
CA ASN A 5 -3.20 -19.95 19.93
C ASN A 5 -2.72 -18.64 19.30
N ALA A 6 -1.50 -18.16 19.63
CA ALA A 6 -0.90 -17.00 18.98
C ALA A 6 -0.50 -17.28 17.52
N LEU A 7 -0.13 -18.52 17.19
CA LEU A 7 0.13 -18.97 15.82
C LEU A 7 -1.15 -19.16 15.00
N LEU A 8 -2.21 -19.69 15.60
CA LEU A 8 -3.55 -19.78 15.01
C LEU A 8 -4.20 -18.40 14.83
N ALA A 9 -4.05 -17.48 15.78
CA ALA A 9 -4.46 -16.09 15.64
C ALA A 9 -3.66 -15.35 14.54
N LYS A 10 -2.37 -15.67 14.39
CA LYS A 10 -1.52 -15.16 13.30
C LYS A 10 -1.95 -15.66 11.92
N GLY A 11 -2.60 -16.81 11.81
CA GLY A 11 -3.23 -17.33 10.58
C GLY A 11 -4.61 -16.75 10.30
N ASN A 12 -5.21 -16.07 11.27
CA ASN A 12 -6.58 -15.55 11.22
C ASN A 12 -6.66 -14.02 10.98
N SER A 13 -5.53 -13.40 10.60
CA SER A 13 -5.44 -11.98 10.26
C SER A 13 -6.47 -11.61 9.20
N PHE A 14 -7.11 -10.44 9.35
CA PHE A 14 -8.05 -9.88 8.37
C PHE A 14 -7.46 -9.92 6.95
N LEU A 15 -6.18 -9.59 6.81
CA LEU A 15 -5.46 -9.67 5.54
C LEU A 15 -5.41 -11.09 4.98
N THR A 16 -5.10 -12.09 5.82
CA THR A 16 -5.05 -13.49 5.40
C THR A 16 -6.42 -13.99 4.97
N ARG A 17 -7.49 -13.61 5.68
CA ARG A 17 -8.87 -13.89 5.24
C ARG A 17 -9.17 -13.23 3.90
N LEU A 18 -8.76 -11.98 3.69
CA LEU A 18 -8.94 -11.27 2.43
C LEU A 18 -8.20 -11.98 1.28
N MET A 19 -6.96 -12.39 1.50
CA MET A 19 -6.16 -13.15 0.54
C MET A 19 -6.86 -14.45 0.14
N TYR A 20 -7.33 -15.25 1.11
CA TYR A 20 -8.05 -16.49 0.82
C TYR A 20 -9.35 -16.27 0.04
N ARG A 21 -10.12 -15.22 0.36
CA ARG A 21 -11.34 -14.86 -0.37
C ARG A 21 -11.02 -14.40 -1.80
N GLY A 22 -9.90 -13.70 -1.98
CA GLY A 22 -9.38 -13.31 -3.29
C GLY A 22 -8.92 -14.47 -4.15
N VAL A 23 -8.17 -15.41 -3.58
CA VAL A 23 -7.79 -16.67 -4.23
C VAL A 23 -9.02 -17.49 -4.62
N ARG A 24 -10.11 -17.40 -3.86
CA ARG A 24 -11.39 -18.04 -4.21
C ARG A 24 -12.24 -17.24 -5.20
N GLY A 25 -11.85 -16.02 -5.56
CA GLY A 25 -12.61 -15.15 -6.46
C GLY A 25 -13.87 -14.54 -5.84
N GLU A 26 -14.01 -14.59 -4.52
CA GLU A 26 -15.21 -14.11 -3.81
C GLU A 26 -15.27 -12.58 -3.70
N LEU A 27 -14.14 -11.87 -3.87
CA LEU A 27 -14.02 -10.42 -3.66
C LEU A 27 -14.65 -9.59 -4.79
N ILE A 28 -14.46 -10.00 -6.05
CA ILE A 28 -15.04 -9.33 -7.22
C ILE A 28 -15.61 -10.42 -8.13
N GLN A 29 -16.93 -10.58 -8.09
CA GLN A 29 -17.64 -11.66 -8.81
C GLN A 29 -18.07 -11.24 -10.22
N GLN A 30 -17.65 -10.07 -10.68
CA GLN A 30 -18.05 -9.54 -11.97
C GLN A 30 -17.47 -10.39 -13.13
N PRO A 31 -18.27 -10.75 -14.16
CA PRO A 31 -17.82 -11.65 -15.23
C PRO A 31 -16.58 -11.16 -15.96
N TRP A 32 -16.52 -9.86 -16.27
CA TRP A 32 -15.36 -9.24 -16.94
C TRP A 32 -14.07 -9.38 -16.11
N PHE A 33 -14.16 -9.30 -14.78
CA PHE A 33 -13.02 -9.40 -13.89
C PHE A 33 -12.54 -10.85 -13.75
N GLN A 34 -13.48 -11.79 -13.69
CA GLN A 34 -13.15 -13.22 -13.63
C GLN A 34 -12.47 -13.70 -14.92
N SER A 35 -12.88 -13.20 -16.09
CA SER A 35 -12.19 -13.48 -17.37
C SER A 35 -10.75 -12.97 -17.36
N ILE A 36 -10.52 -11.73 -16.93
CA ILE A 36 -9.16 -11.15 -16.81
C ILE A 36 -8.30 -11.97 -15.84
N ARG A 37 -8.87 -12.35 -14.70
CA ARG A 37 -8.18 -13.16 -13.68
C ARG A 37 -7.74 -14.53 -14.22
N GLN A 38 -8.52 -15.15 -15.10
CA GLN A 38 -8.20 -16.47 -15.65
C GLN A 38 -7.25 -16.40 -16.85
N GLN A 39 -7.37 -15.38 -17.71
CA GLN A 39 -6.66 -15.33 -18.99
C GLN A 39 -5.43 -14.39 -18.99
N SER A 40 -5.46 -13.31 -18.20
CA SER A 40 -4.51 -12.20 -18.32
C SER A 40 -4.17 -11.54 -16.98
N ALA A 41 -4.19 -12.31 -15.89
CA ALA A 41 -3.92 -11.80 -14.54
C ALA A 41 -2.55 -11.11 -14.41
N ASP A 42 -1.49 -11.71 -14.98
CA ASP A 42 -0.13 -11.18 -14.88
C ASP A 42 0.04 -9.84 -15.61
N PRO A 43 -0.28 -9.73 -16.92
CA PRO A 43 -0.26 -8.45 -17.64
C PRO A 43 -1.10 -7.37 -16.95
N PHE A 44 -2.28 -7.75 -16.44
CA PHE A 44 -3.18 -6.81 -15.76
C PHE A 44 -2.55 -6.23 -14.48
N VAL A 45 -1.87 -7.05 -13.67
CA VAL A 45 -1.14 -6.57 -12.48
C VAL A 45 -0.04 -5.57 -12.88
N TYR A 46 0.77 -5.87 -13.90
CA TYR A 46 1.84 -4.97 -14.33
C TYR A 46 1.31 -3.62 -14.83
N ILE A 47 0.28 -3.65 -15.69
CA ILE A 47 -0.32 -2.44 -16.28
C ILE A 47 -0.95 -1.58 -15.18
N THR A 48 -1.79 -2.18 -14.34
CA THR A 48 -2.45 -1.45 -13.26
C THR A 48 -1.47 -0.92 -12.22
N PHE A 49 -0.35 -1.63 -11.99
CA PHE A 49 0.70 -1.15 -11.08
C PHE A 49 1.40 0.07 -11.66
N GLY A 50 1.80 0.01 -12.93
CA GLY A 50 2.44 1.13 -13.62
C GLY A 50 1.56 2.38 -13.64
N ILE A 51 0.29 2.22 -14.03
CA ILE A 51 -0.70 3.32 -13.99
C ILE A 51 -0.89 3.82 -12.56
N GLY A 52 -1.02 2.92 -11.60
CA GLY A 52 -1.20 3.22 -10.19
C GLY A 52 -0.07 4.07 -9.60
N VAL A 53 1.18 3.68 -9.86
CA VAL A 53 2.36 4.44 -9.40
C VAL A 53 2.42 5.81 -10.05
N LEU A 54 2.15 5.91 -11.35
CA LEU A 54 2.10 7.20 -12.05
C LEU A 54 1.03 8.12 -11.45
N LEU A 55 -0.16 7.59 -11.18
CA LEU A 55 -1.23 8.36 -10.52
C LEU A 55 -0.83 8.79 -9.11
N VAL A 56 -0.20 7.92 -8.32
CA VAL A 56 0.33 8.27 -6.99
C VAL A 56 1.34 9.40 -7.07
N LEU A 57 2.25 9.37 -8.05
CA LEU A 57 3.26 10.42 -8.21
C LEU A 57 2.62 11.76 -8.60
N ILE A 58 1.68 11.76 -9.54
CA ILE A 58 0.97 12.98 -9.97
C ILE A 58 0.11 13.53 -8.82
N MET A 59 -0.68 12.68 -8.16
CA MET A 59 -1.54 13.10 -7.05
C MET A 59 -0.74 13.47 -5.80
N GLY A 60 0.44 12.89 -5.61
CA GLY A 60 1.37 13.25 -4.54
C GLY A 60 1.99 14.64 -4.67
N MET A 61 1.91 15.26 -5.85
CA MET A 61 2.28 16.68 -6.03
C MET A 61 1.23 17.64 -5.47
N LEU A 62 0.00 17.17 -5.19
CA LEU A 62 -1.03 18.01 -4.60
C LEU A 62 -0.67 18.37 -3.16
N PRO A 63 -0.68 19.67 -2.79
CA PRO A 63 -0.31 20.09 -1.45
C PRO A 63 -1.37 19.68 -0.40
N GLY A 64 -0.89 19.38 0.80
CA GLY A 64 -1.72 19.20 1.99
C GLY A 64 -2.38 17.82 2.10
N LEU A 65 -3.42 17.75 2.95
CA LEU A 65 -4.08 16.49 3.33
C LEU A 65 -4.78 15.79 2.15
N VAL A 66 -5.26 16.57 1.17
CA VAL A 66 -5.98 16.03 0.01
C VAL A 66 -5.08 15.09 -0.80
N GLY A 67 -3.83 15.50 -1.09
CA GLY A 67 -2.87 14.67 -1.81
C GLY A 67 -2.55 13.36 -1.06
N ILE A 68 -2.40 13.44 0.27
CA ILE A 68 -2.15 12.27 1.12
C ILE A 68 -3.31 11.28 1.06
N VAL A 69 -4.55 11.76 1.23
CA VAL A 69 -5.76 10.92 1.25
C VAL A 69 -5.98 10.26 -0.12
N ILE A 70 -5.84 11.01 -1.22
CA ILE A 70 -6.01 10.47 -2.57
C ILE A 70 -4.94 9.41 -2.84
N THR A 71 -3.68 9.68 -2.49
CA THR A 71 -2.56 8.76 -2.68
C THR A 71 -2.76 7.47 -1.89
N LEU A 72 -3.19 7.57 -0.62
CA LEU A 72 -3.60 6.43 0.20
C LEU A 72 -4.73 5.65 -0.44
N GLY A 73 -5.76 6.33 -0.96
CA GLY A 73 -6.89 5.72 -1.64
C GLY A 73 -6.46 4.91 -2.87
N ILE A 74 -5.52 5.43 -3.65
CA ILE A 74 -4.96 4.71 -4.82
C ILE A 74 -4.19 3.46 -4.38
N TRP A 75 -3.30 3.58 -3.38
CA TRP A 75 -2.58 2.42 -2.84
C TRP A 75 -3.52 1.35 -2.28
N ALA A 76 -4.54 1.77 -1.51
CA ALA A 76 -5.53 0.87 -0.94
C ALA A 76 -6.40 0.20 -2.02
N GLY A 77 -6.81 0.96 -3.03
CA GLY A 77 -7.57 0.45 -4.17
C GLY A 77 -6.79 -0.59 -4.98
N LEU A 78 -5.51 -0.32 -5.27
CA LEU A 78 -4.62 -1.27 -5.93
C LEU A 78 -4.41 -2.52 -5.07
N ALA A 79 -4.21 -2.36 -3.76
CA ALA A 79 -4.05 -3.49 -2.86
C ALA A 79 -5.30 -4.38 -2.88
N TYR A 80 -6.50 -3.78 -2.80
CA TYR A 80 -7.76 -4.50 -2.89
C TYR A 80 -7.92 -5.23 -4.22
N LEU A 81 -7.59 -4.57 -5.34
CA LEU A 81 -7.62 -5.17 -6.68
C LEU A 81 -6.69 -6.40 -6.75
N TYR A 82 -5.48 -6.30 -6.21
CA TYR A 82 -4.51 -7.41 -6.21
C TYR A 82 -4.88 -8.54 -5.28
N PHE A 83 -5.50 -8.23 -4.13
CA PHE A 83 -6.12 -9.26 -3.31
C PHE A 83 -7.22 -9.97 -4.10
N ALA A 84 -8.07 -9.24 -4.83
CA ALA A 84 -9.14 -9.83 -5.63
C ALA A 84 -8.65 -10.70 -6.79
N ILE A 85 -7.52 -10.38 -7.41
CA ILE A 85 -6.88 -11.23 -8.44
C ILE A 85 -6.41 -12.55 -7.82
N GLY A 86 -5.88 -12.51 -6.60
CA GLY A 86 -5.60 -13.72 -5.84
C GLY A 86 -4.41 -14.55 -6.34
N THR A 87 -3.60 -14.08 -7.28
CA THR A 87 -2.41 -14.82 -7.77
C THR A 87 -1.19 -14.58 -6.89
N LYS A 88 -0.22 -15.50 -6.89
CA LYS A 88 1.03 -15.36 -6.10
C LYS A 88 1.79 -14.08 -6.47
N LYS A 89 1.83 -13.73 -7.76
CA LYS A 89 2.47 -12.50 -8.26
C LYS A 89 1.74 -11.24 -7.80
N ALA A 90 0.40 -11.21 -7.86
CA ALA A 90 -0.38 -10.07 -7.37
C ALA A 90 -0.07 -9.78 -5.89
N HIS A 91 -0.02 -10.80 -5.05
CA HIS A 91 0.35 -10.63 -3.64
C HIS A 91 1.81 -10.17 -3.44
N GLN A 92 2.76 -10.64 -4.26
CA GLN A 92 4.13 -10.13 -4.23
C GLN A 92 4.19 -8.64 -4.59
N PHE A 93 3.38 -8.18 -5.54
CA PHE A 93 3.23 -6.77 -5.86
C PHE A 93 2.64 -5.95 -4.72
N ILE A 94 1.70 -6.50 -3.93
CA ILE A 94 1.23 -5.83 -2.71
C ILE A 94 2.37 -5.70 -1.70
N ALA A 95 3.14 -6.77 -1.48
CA ALA A 95 4.20 -6.77 -0.47
C ALA A 95 5.35 -5.80 -0.84
N TYR A 96 5.89 -5.93 -2.04
CA TYR A 96 7.08 -5.20 -2.47
C TYR A 96 6.75 -3.89 -3.19
N GLY A 97 5.73 -3.88 -4.04
CA GLY A 97 5.32 -2.69 -4.78
C GLY A 97 4.56 -1.69 -3.92
N ILE A 98 3.43 -2.10 -3.34
CA ILE A 98 2.57 -1.22 -2.53
C ILE A 98 3.19 -0.97 -1.16
N GLY A 99 3.55 -2.04 -0.44
CA GLY A 99 4.14 -1.91 0.89
C GLY A 99 5.54 -1.31 0.84
N GLY A 100 6.46 -1.96 0.12
CA GLY A 100 7.85 -1.49 -0.03
C GLY A 100 7.97 -0.18 -0.82
N GLY A 101 7.44 -0.14 -2.05
CA GLY A 101 7.50 1.04 -2.92
C GLY A 101 6.72 2.24 -2.36
N GLY A 102 5.52 2.01 -1.82
CA GLY A 102 4.74 3.07 -1.17
C GLY A 102 5.45 3.64 0.07
N ALA A 103 6.10 2.79 0.88
CA ALA A 103 6.92 3.27 2.00
C ALA A 103 8.17 4.05 1.53
N ALA A 104 8.82 3.62 0.45
CA ALA A 104 9.96 4.33 -0.12
C ALA A 104 9.56 5.72 -0.66
N ILE A 105 8.43 5.81 -1.36
CA ILE A 105 7.88 7.09 -1.85
C ILE A 105 7.50 8.00 -0.68
N ALA A 106 6.86 7.47 0.36
CA ALA A 106 6.55 8.23 1.57
C ALA A 106 7.82 8.73 2.27
N ALA A 107 8.87 7.91 2.37
CA ALA A 107 10.15 8.31 2.94
C ALA A 107 10.81 9.43 2.12
N LEU A 108 10.80 9.34 0.78
CA LEU A 108 11.28 10.41 -0.09
C LEU A 108 10.48 11.70 0.09
N SER A 109 9.15 11.62 0.15
CA SER A 109 8.29 12.77 0.39
C SER A 109 8.54 13.43 1.76
N ALA A 110 8.79 12.63 2.79
CA ALA A 110 9.20 13.13 4.11
C ALA A 110 10.54 13.87 4.04
N LEU A 111 11.55 13.33 3.35
CA LEU A 111 12.84 14.00 3.15
C LEU A 111 12.70 15.35 2.42
N LEU A 112 11.87 15.40 1.38
CA LEU A 112 11.59 16.65 0.66
C LEU A 112 10.90 17.67 1.56
N THR A 113 9.98 17.23 2.43
CA THR A 113 9.30 18.11 3.40
C THR A 113 10.27 18.64 4.47
N VAL A 114 11.27 17.85 4.87
CA VAL A 114 12.33 18.30 5.78
C VAL A 114 13.22 19.34 5.09
N ALA A 115 13.58 19.13 3.82
CA ALA A 115 14.36 20.10 3.05
C ALA A 115 13.63 21.45 2.96
N THR A 116 12.33 21.44 2.65
CA THR A 116 11.54 22.69 2.61
C THR A 116 11.46 23.36 3.98
N LEU A 117 11.32 22.60 5.07
CA LEU A 117 11.36 23.17 6.42
C LEU A 117 12.69 23.89 6.72
N ILE A 118 13.82 23.34 6.28
CA ILE A 118 15.15 23.95 6.46
C ILE A 118 15.25 25.25 5.65
N ASP A 119 14.85 25.22 4.38
CA ASP A 119 14.90 26.40 3.50
C ASP A 119 14.02 27.55 4.01
N LEU A 120 12.86 27.23 4.57
CA LEU A 120 11.89 28.20 5.10
C LEU A 120 12.17 28.64 6.55
N ALA A 121 13.12 28.02 7.25
CA ALA A 121 13.39 28.29 8.68
C ALA A 121 13.76 29.77 8.94
N GLY A 122 14.45 30.41 8.00
CA GLY A 122 14.85 31.82 8.11
C GLY A 122 13.70 32.82 7.95
N LEU A 123 12.56 32.40 7.38
CA LEU A 123 11.46 33.30 6.98
C LEU A 123 10.42 33.52 8.09
N ARG A 124 10.58 32.90 9.28
CA ARG A 124 9.67 33.03 10.44
C ARG A 124 8.18 32.81 10.12
N LEU A 125 7.89 31.98 9.13
CA LEU A 125 6.54 31.60 8.71
C LEU A 125 5.95 30.52 9.64
N ALA A 126 5.57 30.91 10.86
CA ALA A 126 5.11 29.97 11.88
C ALA A 126 3.92 29.09 11.41
N GLY A 127 2.95 29.65 10.70
CA GLY A 127 1.79 28.89 10.20
C GLY A 127 2.15 27.84 9.13
N THR A 128 3.03 28.20 8.20
CA THR A 128 3.52 27.27 7.16
C THR A 128 4.38 26.16 7.77
N ALA A 129 5.25 26.50 8.72
CA ALA A 129 6.08 25.53 9.43
C ALA A 129 5.24 24.49 10.19
N VAL A 130 4.21 24.92 10.92
CA VAL A 130 3.29 23.99 11.62
C VAL A 130 2.57 23.09 10.62
N THR A 131 2.12 23.62 9.49
CA THR A 131 1.44 22.81 8.45
C THR A 131 2.36 21.75 7.86
N LEU A 132 3.61 22.11 7.54
CA LEU A 132 4.62 21.19 7.02
C LEU A 132 4.99 20.11 8.05
N LEU A 133 5.07 20.45 9.35
CA LEU A 133 5.31 19.47 10.42
C LEU A 133 4.17 18.46 10.53
N ILE A 134 2.91 18.90 10.45
CA ILE A 134 1.75 18.00 10.46
C ILE A 134 1.80 17.06 9.26
N VAL A 135 2.07 17.60 8.07
CA VAL A 135 2.22 16.82 6.83
C VAL A 135 3.35 15.80 6.96
N LEU A 136 4.50 16.21 7.50
CA LEU A 136 5.65 15.34 7.71
C LEU A 136 5.30 14.15 8.61
N VAL A 137 4.67 14.40 9.76
CA VAL A 137 4.28 13.34 10.70
C VAL A 137 3.30 12.38 10.03
N LEU A 138 2.29 12.90 9.32
CA LEU A 138 1.31 12.06 8.62
C LEU A 138 1.95 11.20 7.54
N THR A 139 2.83 11.78 6.72
CA THR A 139 3.55 11.05 5.66
C THR A 139 4.41 9.93 6.24
N VAL A 140 5.08 10.16 7.36
CA VAL A 140 5.86 9.13 8.05
C VAL A 140 4.96 8.01 8.59
N LEU A 141 3.82 8.36 9.22
CA LEU A 141 2.86 7.38 9.71
C LEU A 141 2.28 6.52 8.58
N VAL A 142 1.96 7.14 7.44
CA VAL A 142 1.48 6.44 6.24
C VAL A 142 2.55 5.50 5.69
N GLY A 143 3.79 5.97 5.56
CA GLY A 143 4.91 5.14 5.12
C GLY A 143 5.12 3.92 6.04
N ALA A 144 5.07 4.12 7.35
CA ALA A 144 5.17 3.05 8.33
C ALA A 144 3.99 2.05 8.22
N ALA A 145 2.77 2.53 8.03
CA ALA A 145 1.60 1.68 7.84
C ALA A 145 1.70 0.84 6.55
N LEU A 146 2.13 1.44 5.43
CA LEU A 146 2.36 0.73 4.17
C LEU A 146 3.46 -0.32 4.31
N ALA A 147 4.59 0.01 4.94
CA ALA A 147 5.66 -0.94 5.22
C ALA A 147 5.15 -2.11 6.09
N TYR A 148 4.38 -1.82 7.13
CA TYR A 148 3.80 -2.83 8.00
C TYR A 148 2.86 -3.77 7.25
N VAL A 149 1.97 -3.25 6.40
CA VAL A 149 1.10 -4.04 5.52
C VAL A 149 1.95 -4.91 4.59
N GLY A 150 2.97 -4.35 3.96
CA GLY A 150 3.89 -5.08 3.06
C GLY A 150 4.55 -6.27 3.75
N VAL A 151 5.07 -6.07 4.97
CA VAL A 151 5.67 -7.13 5.79
C VAL A 151 4.64 -8.20 6.16
N GLN A 152 3.41 -7.81 6.53
CA GLN A 152 2.36 -8.77 6.84
C GLN A 152 1.98 -9.63 5.63
N VAL A 153 1.82 -9.02 4.45
CA VAL A 153 1.54 -9.75 3.20
C VAL A 153 2.69 -10.69 2.85
N HIS A 154 3.94 -10.22 2.94
CA HIS A 154 5.11 -11.04 2.67
C HIS A 154 5.16 -12.29 3.59
N ARG A 155 4.90 -12.10 4.89
CA ARG A 155 4.80 -13.22 5.84
C ARG A 155 3.66 -14.17 5.50
N ALA A 156 2.51 -13.65 5.06
CA ALA A 156 1.37 -14.47 4.65
C ALA A 156 1.68 -15.31 3.39
N ILE A 157 2.33 -14.73 2.38
CA ILE A 157 2.79 -15.46 1.18
C ILE A 157 3.72 -16.61 1.55
N LYS A 158 4.70 -16.37 2.43
CA LYS A 158 5.66 -17.40 2.87
C LYS A 158 4.96 -18.58 3.55
N ARG A 159 3.93 -18.33 4.36
CA ARG A 159 3.16 -19.40 5.01
C ARG A 159 2.35 -20.23 4.03
N MET A 160 1.73 -19.59 3.04
CA MET A 160 0.94 -20.30 2.02
C MET A 160 1.79 -21.06 1.01
N SER A 161 3.05 -20.65 0.80
CA SER A 161 3.98 -21.32 -0.12
C SER A 161 4.81 -22.43 0.54
N GLY A 162 4.76 -22.54 1.88
CA GLY A 162 5.43 -23.59 2.66
C GLY A 162 4.48 -24.71 3.11
N GLN A 163 3.20 -24.62 2.75
CA GLN A 163 2.26 -25.75 2.71
C GLN A 163 2.26 -26.31 1.30
#